data_AF-A0A431HR69-F1
#
_entry.id   AF-A0A431HR69-F1
#
_cell.length_a   1.000
_cell.length_b   1.000
_cell.length_c   1.000
_cell.angle_alpha   90.00
_cell.angle_beta   90.00
_cell.angle_gamma   90.00
#
_symmetry.space_group_name_H-M   'P 1'
#
loop_
_entity.id
_entity.type
_entity.pdbx_description
1 polymer ?
#
loop_
_entity_poly.entity_id
_entity_poly.type
_entity_poly.pdbx_seq_one_letter_code
_entity_poly.pdbx_strand_id
1 'polypeptide(L)'
;MLKTLPEGWGDKVMHTSMSAGEIVIMASDVVLGENGPCAIKELNYAASPVSLSINCASVEELESTFVILSAGGQVTMPPQDTFWGARFAMLVDKFGIKWMLNHDYPQK
;
A
#
# COMPACT_ATOMS: atom_id res chain seq x y z
N MET A 1 23.88 -13.71 -6.77
CA MET A 1 23.52 -13.59 -5.34
C MET A 1 24.61 -12.79 -4.64
N LEU A 2 24.25 -11.80 -3.82
CA LEU A 2 25.22 -11.04 -3.02
C LEU A 2 26.00 -12.00 -2.11
N LYS A 3 27.33 -11.89 -2.11
CA LYS A 3 28.20 -12.71 -1.24
C LYS A 3 28.27 -12.17 0.19
N THR A 4 27.96 -10.89 0.37
CA THR A 4 27.92 -10.17 1.65
C THR A 4 26.84 -9.08 1.60
N LEU A 5 26.20 -8.78 2.73
CA LEU A 5 25.26 -7.67 2.85
C LEU A 5 26.01 -6.33 2.75
N PRO A 6 25.41 -5.27 2.18
CA PRO A 6 26.01 -3.94 2.23
C PRO A 6 26.14 -3.42 3.67
N GLU A 7 27.05 -2.48 3.88
CA GLU A 7 27.23 -1.84 5.18
C GLU A 7 25.92 -1.12 5.62
N GLY A 8 25.57 -1.23 6.91
CA GLY A 8 24.34 -0.63 7.45
C GLY A 8 23.04 -1.40 7.19
N TRP A 9 23.10 -2.61 6.63
CA TRP A 9 21.92 -3.45 6.36
C TRP A 9 21.56 -4.46 7.47
N GLY A 10 22.28 -4.44 8.60
CA GLY A 10 22.06 -5.38 9.71
C GLY A 10 20.66 -5.29 10.34
N ASP A 11 20.07 -4.09 10.34
CA ASP A 11 18.78 -3.81 10.98
C ASP A 11 17.60 -3.73 10.00
N LYS A 12 17.78 -4.18 8.75
CA LYS A 12 16.73 -4.16 7.72
C LYS A 12 15.82 -5.37 7.80
N VAL A 13 14.60 -5.24 7.28
CA VAL A 13 13.60 -6.30 7.28
C VAL A 13 13.90 -7.29 6.16
N MET A 14 14.47 -8.45 6.49
CA MET A 14 14.67 -9.53 5.52
C MET A 14 13.34 -10.18 5.11
N HIS A 15 12.43 -10.34 6.06
CA HIS A 15 11.11 -10.92 5.84
C HIS A 15 10.15 -10.45 6.92
N THR A 16 8.94 -10.06 6.50
CA THR A 16 7.79 -9.93 7.39
C THR A 16 6.55 -10.47 6.69
N SER A 17 5.62 -10.98 7.50
CA SER A 17 4.31 -11.43 7.05
C SER A 17 3.25 -10.83 7.98
N MET A 18 2.25 -10.17 7.39
CA MET A 18 1.10 -9.62 8.08
C MET A 18 -0.16 -10.27 7.53
N SER A 19 -1.12 -10.60 8.38
CA SER A 19 -2.40 -11.15 7.95
C SER A 19 -3.54 -10.17 8.21
N ALA A 20 -4.45 -10.11 7.25
CA ALA A 20 -5.72 -9.41 7.35
C ALA A 20 -6.83 -10.37 6.89
N GLY A 21 -7.46 -11.05 7.84
CA GLY A 21 -8.34 -12.18 7.55
C GLY A 21 -7.57 -13.31 6.84
N GLU A 22 -8.04 -13.70 5.66
CA GLU A 22 -7.42 -14.75 4.83
C GLU A 22 -6.29 -14.22 3.92
N ILE A 23 -6.12 -12.90 3.84
CA ILE A 23 -5.06 -12.28 3.04
C ILE A 23 -3.77 -12.24 3.84
N VAL A 24 -2.69 -12.76 3.26
CA VAL A 24 -1.34 -12.62 3.80
C VAL A 24 -0.54 -11.66 2.92
N ILE A 25 -0.06 -10.59 3.54
CA ILE A 25 0.83 -9.61 2.92
C ILE A 25 2.25 -9.90 3.40
N MET A 26 3.15 -10.16 2.46
CA MET A 26 4.58 -10.32 2.75
C MET A 26 5.34 -9.08 2.27
N ALA A 27 6.32 -8.66 3.05
CA ALA A 27 7.17 -7.53 2.70
C ALA A 27 8.63 -7.77 3.13
N SER A 28 9.55 -7.08 2.47
CA SER A 28 10.97 -7.03 2.82
C SER A 28 11.61 -5.75 2.29
N ASP A 29 12.69 -5.32 2.93
CA ASP A 29 13.57 -4.29 2.39
C ASP A 29 14.41 -4.90 1.26
N VAL A 30 14.55 -4.18 0.14
CA VAL A 30 15.27 -4.67 -1.04
C VAL A 30 16.57 -3.90 -1.28
N VAL A 31 17.68 -4.63 -1.40
CA VAL A 31 18.96 -4.04 -1.84
C VAL A 31 18.83 -3.65 -3.31
N LEU A 32 18.92 -2.35 -3.58
CA LEU A 32 18.89 -1.81 -4.94
C LEU A 32 20.22 -2.02 -5.67
N GLY A 33 20.14 -2.09 -6.99
CA GLY A 33 21.29 -2.19 -7.89
C GLY A 33 21.38 -3.53 -8.61
N GLU A 34 22.22 -3.58 -9.65
CA GLU A 34 22.32 -4.70 -10.59
C GLU A 34 22.77 -6.02 -9.93
N ASN A 35 23.45 -5.92 -8.79
CA ASN A 35 23.93 -7.07 -8.02
C ASN A 35 22.98 -7.47 -6.88
N GLY A 36 21.87 -6.73 -6.68
CA GLY A 36 20.86 -7.04 -5.67
C GLY A 36 20.10 -8.33 -5.99
N PRO A 37 19.56 -9.04 -4.98
CA PRO A 37 18.93 -10.35 -5.16
C PRO A 37 17.69 -10.31 -6.07
N CYS A 38 17.04 -9.14 -6.19
CA CYS A 38 15.83 -8.93 -6.98
C CYS A 38 16.07 -8.15 -8.29
N ALA A 39 17.34 -7.79 -8.61
CA ALA A 39 17.70 -6.96 -9.77
C ALA A 39 16.89 -5.65 -9.92
N ILE A 40 16.35 -5.12 -8.82
CA ILE A 40 15.62 -3.85 -8.81
C ILE A 40 16.66 -2.72 -8.82
N LYS A 41 16.76 -2.00 -9.93
CA LYS A 41 17.73 -0.89 -10.08
C LYS A 41 17.35 0.32 -9.24
N GLU A 42 16.06 0.64 -9.20
CA GLU A 42 15.50 1.76 -8.46
C GLU A 42 14.07 1.44 -8.02
N LEU A 43 13.62 2.07 -6.94
CA LEU A 43 12.24 1.98 -6.50
C LEU A 43 11.39 2.93 -7.34
N ASN A 44 10.50 2.37 -8.17
CA ASN A 44 9.50 3.15 -8.90
C ASN A 44 8.09 2.70 -8.50
N TYR A 45 7.62 3.22 -7.37
CA TYR A 45 6.28 2.92 -6.86
C TYR A 45 5.16 3.45 -7.75
N ALA A 46 5.42 4.56 -8.47
CA ALA A 46 4.46 5.12 -9.42
C ALA A 46 4.17 4.16 -10.59
N ALA A 47 5.16 3.35 -10.99
CA ALA A 47 5.03 2.36 -12.05
C ALA A 47 4.30 1.06 -11.65
N SER A 48 4.01 0.84 -10.37
CA SER A 48 3.27 -0.35 -9.95
C SER A 48 1.88 -0.37 -10.61
N PRO A 49 1.52 -1.39 -11.40
CA PRO A 49 0.19 -1.49 -12.00
C PRO A 49 -0.87 -1.97 -11.00
N VAL A 50 -0.47 -2.31 -9.77
CA VAL A 50 -1.34 -2.90 -8.74
C VAL A 50 -1.74 -1.83 -7.72
N SER A 51 -3.02 -1.85 -7.34
CA SER A 51 -3.55 -1.11 -6.19
C SER A 51 -4.21 -2.07 -5.21
N LEU A 52 -4.10 -1.79 -3.92
CA LEU A 52 -4.78 -2.55 -2.87
C LEU A 52 -6.13 -1.90 -2.57
N SER A 53 -7.18 -2.71 -2.47
CA SER A 53 -8.52 -2.24 -2.13
C SER A 53 -8.89 -2.70 -0.73
N ILE A 54 -9.40 -1.78 0.09
CA ILE A 54 -10.02 -2.08 1.38
C ILE A 54 -11.51 -1.79 1.28
N ASN A 55 -12.33 -2.79 1.56
CA ASN A 55 -13.76 -2.63 1.73
C ASN A 55 -14.04 -2.34 3.21
N CYS A 56 -14.34 -1.09 3.53
CA CYS A 56 -14.61 -0.63 4.88
C CYS A 56 -16.04 -1.01 5.31
N ALA A 57 -16.22 -1.36 6.58
CA ALA A 57 -17.50 -1.74 7.16
C ALA A 57 -18.43 -0.53 7.36
N SER A 58 -17.88 0.70 7.44
CA SER A 58 -18.66 1.94 7.53
C SER A 58 -17.96 3.13 6.88
N VAL A 59 -18.70 4.23 6.72
CA VAL A 59 -18.15 5.53 6.28
C VAL A 59 -17.10 6.03 7.27
N GLU A 60 -17.34 5.90 8.59
CA GLU A 60 -16.40 6.33 9.63
C GLU A 60 -15.08 5.55 9.57
N GLU A 61 -15.15 4.24 9.32
CA GLU A 61 -13.95 3.42 9.10
C GLU A 61 -13.19 3.88 7.85
N LEU A 62 -13.90 4.18 6.76
CA LEU A 62 -13.28 4.69 5.54
C LEU A 62 -12.57 6.02 5.78
N GLU A 63 -13.22 6.98 6.42
CA GLU A 63 -12.66 8.31 6.69
C GLU A 63 -11.45 8.22 7.65
N SER A 64 -11.53 7.40 8.70
CA SER A 64 -10.40 7.21 9.63
C SER A 64 -9.20 6.51 8.97
N THR A 65 -9.46 5.48 8.16
CA THR A 65 -8.44 4.77 7.38
C THR A 65 -7.80 5.71 6.36
N PHE A 66 -8.60 6.54 5.70
CA PHE A 66 -8.13 7.54 4.76
C PHE A 66 -7.16 8.54 5.42
N VAL A 67 -7.49 9.06 6.61
CA VAL A 67 -6.62 9.98 7.35
C VAL A 67 -5.27 9.34 7.68
N ILE A 68 -5.26 8.07 8.09
CA ILE A 68 -4.03 7.36 8.45
C ILE A 68 -3.16 7.12 7.22
N LEU A 69 -3.74 6.59 6.14
CA LEU A 69 -2.98 6.21 4.93
C LEU A 69 -2.53 7.43 4.11
N SER A 70 -3.31 8.52 4.12
CA SER A 70 -2.95 9.76 3.42
C SER A 70 -1.83 10.55 4.13
N ALA A 71 -1.53 10.25 5.39
CA ALA A 71 -0.51 10.97 6.16
C ALA A 71 0.89 10.82 5.53
N GLY A 72 1.40 11.92 4.96
CA GLY A 72 2.68 11.96 4.24
C GLY A 72 2.64 11.29 2.86
N GLY A 73 1.45 10.94 2.38
CA GLY A 73 1.20 10.40 1.05
C GLY A 73 0.69 11.46 0.07
N GLN A 74 0.12 10.99 -1.04
CA GLN A 74 -0.52 11.79 -2.08
C GLN A 74 -1.97 11.34 -2.27
N VAL A 75 -2.91 12.23 -1.97
CA VAL A 75 -4.34 11.99 -2.28
C VAL A 75 -4.55 12.12 -3.78
N THR A 76 -5.11 11.08 -4.40
CA THR A 76 -5.48 11.10 -5.84
C THR A 76 -6.97 11.30 -6.04
N MET A 77 -7.79 10.85 -5.08
CA MET A 77 -9.23 11.10 -5.02
C MET A 77 -9.65 11.18 -3.54
N PRO A 78 -10.05 12.37 -3.04
CA PRO A 78 -10.58 12.50 -1.69
C PRO A 78 -11.87 11.66 -1.50
N PRO A 79 -12.23 11.29 -0.26
CA PRO A 79 -13.47 10.59 0.03
C PRO A 79 -14.68 11.35 -0.52
N GLN A 80 -15.41 10.69 -1.42
CA GLN A 80 -16.61 11.23 -2.03
C GLN A 80 -17.63 10.14 -2.33
N ASP A 81 -18.89 10.53 -2.49
CA ASP A 81 -19.95 9.62 -2.91
C ASP A 81 -19.85 9.40 -4.42
N THR A 82 -20.07 8.17 -4.85
CA THR A 82 -19.91 7.76 -6.24
C THR A 82 -21.22 7.30 -6.86
N PHE A 83 -21.31 7.37 -8.18
CA PHE A 83 -22.54 7.05 -8.92
C PHE A 83 -22.98 5.58 -8.80
N TRP A 84 -22.09 4.69 -8.36
CA TRP A 84 -22.38 3.27 -8.12
C TRP A 84 -22.86 2.99 -6.69
N GLY A 85 -23.14 4.03 -5.90
CA GLY A 85 -23.74 3.89 -4.58
C GLY A 85 -22.76 3.51 -3.49
N ALA A 86 -21.55 4.08 -3.50
CA ALA A 86 -20.55 3.87 -2.46
C ALA A 86 -19.92 5.19 -1.99
N ARG A 87 -19.35 5.17 -0.80
CA ARG A 87 -18.32 6.13 -0.38
C ARG A 87 -16.97 5.59 -0.86
N PHE A 88 -16.20 6.40 -1.58
CA PHE A 88 -14.96 5.93 -2.20
C PHE A 88 -13.83 6.96 -2.12
N ALA A 89 -12.59 6.48 -1.96
CA ALA A 89 -11.39 7.30 -1.96
C ALA A 89 -10.20 6.58 -2.61
N MET A 90 -9.24 7.35 -3.13
CA MET A 90 -7.97 6.84 -3.63
C MET A 90 -6.80 7.70 -3.16
N LEU A 91 -5.68 7.05 -2.85
CA LEU A 91 -4.45 7.73 -2.46
C LEU A 91 -3.24 6.83 -2.72
N VAL A 92 -2.06 7.45 -2.71
CA VAL A 92 -0.76 6.77 -2.61
C VAL A 92 -0.20 7.09 -1.23
N ASP A 93 0.17 6.08 -0.44
CA ASP A 93 0.72 6.33 0.91
C ASP A 93 2.17 6.83 0.86
N LYS A 94 2.74 7.17 2.03
CA LYS A 94 4.14 7.65 2.14
C LYS A 94 5.20 6.63 1.71
N PHE A 95 4.83 5.36 1.55
CA PHE A 95 5.70 4.28 1.08
C PHE A 95 5.50 3.98 -0.41
N GLY A 96 4.59 4.70 -1.09
CA GLY A 96 4.31 4.56 -2.51
C GLY A 96 3.25 3.51 -2.85
N ILE A 97 2.56 2.93 -1.87
CA ILE A 97 1.52 1.93 -2.13
C ILE A 97 0.23 2.63 -2.57
N LYS A 98 -0.37 2.15 -3.66
CA LYS A 98 -1.64 2.65 -4.21
C LYS A 98 -2.80 1.99 -3.49
N TRP A 99 -3.69 2.81 -2.91
CA TRP A 99 -4.84 2.37 -2.14
C TRP A 99 -6.15 2.85 -2.76
N MET A 100 -7.15 1.97 -2.71
CA MET A 100 -8.56 2.26 -2.95
C MET A 100 -9.33 1.91 -1.68
N LEU A 101 -10.15 2.83 -1.19
CA LEU A 101 -11.04 2.59 -0.05
C LEU A 101 -12.48 2.65 -0.55
N ASN A 102 -13.27 1.63 -0.27
CA ASN A 102 -14.66 1.53 -0.71
C ASN A 102 -15.57 1.16 0.46
N HIS A 103 -16.73 1.78 0.54
CA HIS A 103 -17.83 1.35 1.39
C HIS A 103 -19.14 1.44 0.60
N ASP A 104 -19.72 0.29 0.28
CA ASP A 104 -20.99 0.22 -0.44
C ASP A 104 -22.14 0.65 0.48
N TYR A 105 -22.98 1.56 0.01
CA TYR A 105 -24.21 1.88 0.71
C TYR A 105 -25.21 0.71 0.60
N PRO A 106 -26.12 0.56 1.58
CA PRO A 106 -27.17 -0.45 1.51
C PRO A 106 -27.95 -0.31 0.19
N GLN A 107 -28.00 -1.40 -0.59
CA GLN A 107 -28.83 -1.45 -1.78
C GLN A 107 -30.30 -1.43 -1.38
N LYS A 108 -31.06 -0.48 -1.94
CA LYS A 108 -32.50 -0.33 -1.70
C LYS A 108 -33.32 -1.39 -2.42
#